data_AF-A0A436G7Y5-F1
#
_entry.id   AF-A0A436G7Y5-F1
#
_cell.length_a   1.000
_cell.length_b   1.000
_cell.length_c   1.000
_cell.angle_alpha   90.00
_cell.angle_beta   90.00
_cell.angle_gamma   90.00
#
_symmetry.space_group_name_H-M   'P 1'
#
loop_
_entity.id
_entity.type
_entity.pdbx_description
1 polymer ?
#
loop_
_entity_poly.entity_id
_entity_poly.type
_entity_poly.pdbx_seq_one_letter_code
_entity_poly.pdbx_strand_id
1 'polypeptide(L)' 'LQKCRVDAAFLQRMKRPLLEAAARATRAFGEDASMLERASLAADAMP' A
#
# COMPACT_ATOMS: atom_id res chain seq x y z
N LEU A 1 -4.81 6.93 -22.77
CA LEU A 1 -4.05 6.44 -21.58
C LEU A 1 -3.50 5.05 -21.88
N GLN A 2 -2.17 4.90 -21.91
CA GLN A 2 -1.53 3.60 -22.03
C GLN A 2 -1.64 2.87 -20.68
N LYS A 3 -2.22 1.65 -20.64
CA LYS A 3 -2.31 0.85 -19.41
C LYS A 3 -0.93 0.22 -19.14
N CYS A 4 -0.26 0.63 -18.07
CA CYS A 4 0.88 -0.12 -17.55
C CYS A 4 0.40 -1.50 -17.11
N ARG A 5 0.90 -2.57 -17.75
CA ARG A 5 0.66 -3.94 -17.30
C ARG A 5 1.73 -4.29 -16.27
N VAL A 6 1.28 -4.49 -15.04
CA VAL A 6 2.09 -4.99 -13.94
C VAL A 6 1.68 -6.43 -13.66
N ASP A 7 2.66 -7.31 -13.47
CA ASP A 7 2.40 -8.71 -13.14
C ASP A 7 1.88 -8.87 -11.70
N ALA A 8 1.11 -9.93 -11.46
CA ALA A 8 0.51 -10.21 -10.15
C ALA A 8 1.57 -10.41 -9.06
N ALA A 9 2.68 -11.10 -9.35
CA ALA A 9 3.75 -11.30 -8.37
C ALA A 9 4.47 -9.98 -8.06
N PHE A 10 4.57 -9.06 -9.03
CA PHE A 10 5.07 -7.71 -8.77
C PHE A 10 4.11 -6.94 -7.87
N LEU A 11 2.81 -6.96 -8.16
CA LEU A 11 1.80 -6.30 -7.35
C LEU A 11 1.77 -6.80 -5.89
N GLN A 12 1.88 -8.11 -5.68
CA GLN A 12 1.93 -8.68 -4.32
C GLN A 12 3.14 -8.16 -3.54
N ARG A 13 4.34 -8.18 -4.16
CA ARG A 13 5.56 -7.63 -3.55
C ARG A 13 5.46 -6.13 -3.25
N MET A 14 4.72 -5.38 -4.07
CA MET A 14 4.57 -3.94 -3.92
C MET A 14 3.45 -3.52 -2.97
N LYS A 15 2.52 -4.42 -2.61
CA LYS A 15 1.31 -4.10 -1.84
C LYS A 15 1.63 -3.40 -0.52
N ARG A 16 2.51 -3.97 0.30
CA ARG A 16 2.92 -3.38 1.58
C ARG A 16 3.67 -2.05 1.40
N PRO A 17 4.73 -1.94 0.58
CA PRO A 17 5.41 -0.67 0.31
C PRO A 17 4.48 0.47 -0.13
N LEU A 18 3.48 0.15 -0.97
CA LEU A 18 2.51 1.14 -1.44
C LEU A 18 1.57 1.61 -0.34
N LEU A 19 1.09 0.70 0.52
CA LEU A 19 0.24 1.04 1.65
C LEU A 19 0.99 1.87 2.70
N GLU A 20 2.26 1.54 2.98
CA GLU A 20 3.12 2.34 3.86
C GLU A 20 3.37 3.75 3.29
N ALA A 21 3.64 3.85 1.99
CA ALA A 21 3.82 5.14 1.33
C ALA A 21 2.55 6.00 1.39
N ALA A 22 1.39 5.39 1.15
CA ALA A 22 0.09 6.05 1.26
C ALA A 22 -0.15 6.52 2.71
N ALA A 23 0.10 5.67 3.71
CA ALA A 23 -0.06 6.04 5.12
C ALA A 23 0.82 7.25 5.49
N ARG A 24 2.08 7.24 5.07
CA ARG A 24 2.99 8.38 5.28
C ARG A 24 2.49 9.65 4.61
N ALA A 25 2.01 9.56 3.37
CA ALA A 25 1.46 10.70 2.65
C ALA A 25 0.23 11.27 3.37
N THR A 26 -0.76 10.42 3.70
CA THR A 26 -1.98 10.82 4.41
C THR A 26 -1.68 11.49 5.76
N ARG A 27 -0.74 10.95 6.52
CA ARG A 27 -0.31 11.55 7.80
C ARG A 27 0.35 12.91 7.60
N ALA A 28 1.10 13.11 6.52
CA ALA A 28 1.71 14.40 6.20
C ALA A 28 0.66 15.48 5.87
N PHE A 29 -0.56 15.09 5.48
CA PHE A 29 -1.70 16.00 5.30
C PHE A 29 -2.54 16.20 6.57
N GLY A 30 -2.13 15.60 7.71
CA GLY A 30 -2.85 15.73 8.99
C GLY A 30 -4.10 14.85 9.11
N GLU A 31 -4.29 13.91 8.19
CA GLU A 31 -5.42 12.97 8.20
C GLU A 31 -5.10 11.66 8.94
N ASP A 32 -6.16 10.92 9.32
CA ASP A 32 -6.02 9.62 9.97
C ASP A 32 -5.55 8.54 8.98
N ALA A 33 -4.29 8.12 9.12
CA ALA A 33 -3.68 7.08 8.33
C ALA A 33 -3.88 5.66 8.91
N SER A 34 -4.61 5.51 10.02
CA SER A 34 -4.73 4.25 10.76
C SER A 34 -5.22 3.07 9.91
N MET A 35 -6.13 3.32 8.96
CA MET A 35 -6.62 2.30 8.04
C MET A 35 -5.52 1.77 7.10
N LEU A 36 -4.64 2.65 6.60
CA LEU A 36 -3.54 2.28 5.71
C LEU A 36 -2.44 1.54 6.47
N GLU A 37 -2.18 1.94 7.72
CA GLU A 37 -1.25 1.24 8.63
C GLU A 37 -1.74 -0.19 8.94
N ARG A 38 -3.03 -0.34 9.28
CA ARG A 38 -3.64 -1.66 9.50
C ARG A 38 -3.62 -2.53 8.25
N ALA A 39 -3.91 -1.96 7.08
CA ALA A 39 -3.86 -2.65 5.81
C ALA A 39 -2.43 -3.10 5.45
N SER A 40 -1.42 -2.29 5.75
CA SER A 40 0.00 -2.64 5.57
C SER A 40 0.37 -3.86 6.42
N LEU A 41 -0.01 -3.88 7.70
CA LEU A 41 0.24 -5.01 8.61
C LEU A 41 -0.46 -6.29 8.15
N ALA A 42 -1.69 -6.18 7.64
CA ALA A 42 -2.44 -7.33 7.13
C ALA A 42 -1.90 -7.84 5.77
N ALA A 43 -1.20 -7.00 5.01
CA ALA A 43 -0.63 -7.39 3.72
C ALA A 43 0.53 -8.40 3.85
N ASP A 44 1.18 -8.47 5.02
CA ASP A 44 2.24 -9.43 5.34
C ASP A 44 1.70 -10.77 5.90
N ALA A 45 0.45 -10.76 6.39
CA ALA A 45 -0.16 -11.89 7.08
C ALA A 45 -0.85 -12.92 6.16
N MET A 46 -0.84 -12.69 4.84
CA MET A 46 -1.36 -13.65 3.86
C MET A 46 -0.20 -14.43 3.22
N PRO A 47 -0.18 -15.77 3.31
CA PRO A 47 0.84 -16.62 2.67
C PRO A 47 0.79 -16.57 1.14
#